data_AF-A0A969Q3T7-F1
#
_entry.id   AF-A0A969Q3T7-F1
#
_cell.length_a   1.000
_cell.length_b   1.000
_cell.length_c   1.000
_cell.angle_alpha   90.00
_cell.angle_beta   90.00
_cell.angle_gamma   90.00
#
_symmetry.space_group_name_H-M   'P 1'
#
loop_
_entity.id
_entity.type
_entity.pdbx_description
1 polymer ?
#
loop_
_entity_poly.entity_id
_entity_poly.type
_entity_poly.pdbx_seq_one_letter_code
_entity_poly.pdbx_strand_id
1 'polypeptide(L)'
;KYVFAYHEVVEAPQRSDNAQYHPARCDVIYEGTISPDFYGWVFPHGKQASIGCGTAFKDHDMKKATRVLRERSGLADARTIRREGAPLPLKPLRRWDDGKAVLLAGDSAGVVAPSSGEGIYYAMLAGQLCAEATVEFLETGKARALKGARKRFMKAHGKVFFILGVLQAIWYRNDKRREQFVALCADPDVQRLTWESYLNKALVKRDWRAHLRVFAKDVRNLLGLQTT
;
A
#
# COMPACT_ATOMS: atom_id res chain seq x y z
N LYS A 1 11.07 8.54 5.61
CA LYS A 1 9.83 9.25 5.27
C LYS A 1 8.71 8.34 5.72
N TYR A 2 7.85 8.83 6.60
CA TYR A 2 6.77 8.05 7.20
C TYR A 2 5.45 8.63 6.74
N VAL A 3 4.47 7.77 6.54
CA VAL A 3 3.05 8.12 6.53
C VAL A 3 2.51 7.70 7.89
N PHE A 4 1.60 8.46 8.49
CA PHE A 4 0.86 7.98 9.64
C PHE A 4 -0.47 7.41 9.17
N ALA A 5 -0.84 6.26 9.70
CA ALA A 5 -2.17 5.67 9.52
C ALA A 5 -2.97 5.83 10.81
N TYR A 6 -4.26 6.09 10.67
CA TYR A 6 -5.25 6.02 11.74
C TYR A 6 -6.49 5.29 11.23
N HIS A 7 -7.04 4.40 12.05
CA HIS A 7 -8.26 3.68 11.73
C HIS A 7 -9.07 3.31 12.96
N GLU A 8 -10.35 3.10 12.73
CA GLU A 8 -11.29 2.53 13.67
C GLU A 8 -11.70 1.13 13.18
N VAL A 9 -11.71 0.18 14.10
CA VAL A 9 -12.31 -1.14 13.87
C VAL A 9 -13.70 -1.10 14.49
N VAL A 10 -14.72 -1.40 13.69
CA VAL A 10 -16.14 -1.37 14.08
C VAL A 10 -16.79 -2.74 13.87
N GLU A 11 -17.89 -3.01 14.57
CA GLU A 11 -18.75 -4.15 14.27
C GLU A 11 -19.37 -3.98 12.88
N ALA A 12 -19.19 -4.96 12.00
CA ALA A 12 -19.70 -4.90 10.63
C ALA A 12 -21.14 -5.44 10.56
N PRO A 13 -22.05 -4.77 9.83
CA PRO A 13 -23.38 -5.30 9.58
C PRO A 13 -23.26 -6.64 8.83
N GLN A 14 -24.00 -7.64 9.30
CA GLN A 14 -23.95 -9.01 8.75
C GLN A 14 -24.86 -9.18 7.52
N ARG A 15 -25.78 -8.24 7.29
CA ARG A 15 -26.67 -8.24 6.13
C ARG A 15 -26.16 -7.23 5.10
N SER A 16 -26.31 -7.59 3.83
CA SER A 16 -25.94 -6.75 2.67
C SER A 16 -27.02 -5.74 2.30
N ASP A 17 -27.93 -5.43 3.22
CA ASP A 17 -29.01 -4.44 3.03
C ASP A 17 -28.49 -3.00 3.10
N ASN A 18 -27.28 -2.80 3.62
CA ASN A 18 -26.55 -1.54 3.51
C ASN A 18 -26.01 -1.36 2.08
N ALA A 19 -26.57 -0.43 1.32
CA ALA A 19 -26.14 -0.16 -0.06
C ALA A 19 -24.71 0.42 -0.15
N GLN A 20 -24.22 1.04 0.93
CA GLN A 20 -22.91 1.70 0.97
C GLN A 20 -21.78 0.76 1.42
N TYR A 21 -22.07 -0.25 2.25
CA TYR A 21 -21.10 -1.22 2.75
C TYR A 21 -21.36 -2.63 2.22
N HIS A 22 -20.33 -3.26 1.65
CA HIS A 22 -20.41 -4.64 1.18
C HIS A 22 -19.37 -5.54 1.87
N PRO A 23 -19.77 -6.62 2.56
CA PRO A 23 -18.85 -7.43 3.39
C PRO A 23 -17.79 -8.21 2.60
N ALA A 24 -17.94 -8.33 1.28
CA ALA A 24 -16.96 -8.99 0.40
C ALA A 24 -16.14 -8.01 -0.47
N ARG A 25 -16.22 -6.70 -0.23
CA ARG A 25 -15.54 -5.69 -1.04
C ARG A 25 -14.67 -4.79 -0.17
N CYS A 26 -13.40 -4.65 -0.53
CA CYS A 26 -12.52 -3.65 0.06
C CYS A 26 -12.63 -2.35 -0.74
N ASP A 27 -13.02 -1.27 -0.08
CA ASP A 27 -13.08 0.05 -0.71
C ASP A 27 -11.79 0.82 -0.41
N VAL A 28 -11.19 1.38 -1.47
CA VAL A 28 -10.01 2.26 -1.40
C VAL A 28 -10.40 3.62 -1.95
N ILE A 29 -10.27 4.66 -1.14
CA ILE A 29 -10.78 6.01 -1.40
C ILE A 29 -9.62 6.95 -1.71
N TYR A 30 -9.55 7.42 -2.94
CA TYR A 30 -8.55 8.38 -3.42
C TYR A 30 -9.10 9.81 -3.48
N GLU A 31 -9.37 10.39 -2.31
CA GLU A 31 -9.87 11.77 -2.19
C GLU A 31 -8.94 12.60 -1.30
N GLY A 32 -8.49 13.76 -1.78
CA GLY A 32 -7.51 14.60 -1.07
C GLY A 32 -7.99 15.07 0.30
N THR A 33 -9.30 15.26 0.49
CA THR A 33 -9.91 15.66 1.78
C THR A 33 -9.89 14.53 2.81
N ILE A 34 -9.82 13.27 2.36
CA ILE A 34 -9.72 12.09 3.21
C ILE A 34 -8.25 11.76 3.47
N SER A 35 -7.45 11.75 2.40
CA SER A 35 -6.02 11.50 2.42
C SER A 35 -5.29 12.34 1.37
N PRO A 36 -4.52 13.37 1.78
CA PRO A 36 -3.83 14.27 0.86
C PRO A 36 -2.71 13.65 0.04
N ASP A 37 -2.11 12.53 0.46
CA ASP A 37 -0.94 11.93 -0.22
C ASP A 37 -0.88 10.41 -0.13
N PHE A 38 -1.98 9.78 0.26
CA PHE A 38 -2.15 8.35 0.37
C PHE A 38 -3.60 7.98 -0.02
N TYR A 39 -4.25 7.11 0.74
CA TYR A 39 -5.66 6.76 0.53
C TYR A 39 -6.42 6.55 1.86
N GLY A 40 -7.74 6.63 1.78
CA GLY A 40 -8.68 6.12 2.77
C GLY A 40 -9.10 4.69 2.46
N TRP A 41 -9.59 3.95 3.45
CA TRP A 41 -10.06 2.59 3.25
C TRP A 41 -11.29 2.23 4.08
N VAL A 42 -12.05 1.27 3.57
CA VAL A 42 -13.06 0.50 4.30
C VAL A 42 -12.88 -0.97 3.97
N PHE A 43 -12.30 -1.73 4.90
CA PHE A 43 -11.92 -3.12 4.71
C PHE A 43 -12.75 -4.05 5.63
N PRO A 44 -13.66 -4.86 5.06
CA PRO A 44 -14.37 -5.92 5.78
C PRO A 44 -13.43 -7.04 6.26
N HIS A 45 -13.53 -7.41 7.54
CA HIS A 45 -12.85 -8.54 8.16
C HIS A 45 -13.86 -9.40 8.96
N GLY A 46 -14.65 -10.21 8.26
CA GLY A 46 -15.66 -11.07 8.88
C GLY A 46 -16.74 -10.29 9.62
N LYS A 47 -16.77 -10.37 10.96
CA LYS A 47 -17.75 -9.65 11.79
C LYS A 47 -17.37 -8.20 12.10
N GLN A 48 -16.25 -7.72 11.56
CA GLN A 48 -15.71 -6.40 11.81
C GLN A 48 -15.37 -5.71 10.50
N ALA A 49 -15.25 -4.39 10.52
CA ALA A 49 -14.70 -3.60 9.42
C ALA A 49 -13.66 -2.62 9.96
N SER A 50 -12.58 -2.40 9.20
CA SER A 50 -11.61 -1.35 9.46
C SER A 50 -11.90 -0.16 8.56
N ILE A 51 -12.07 1.02 9.13
CA ILE A 51 -12.23 2.29 8.40
C ILE A 51 -11.12 3.23 8.81
N GLY A 52 -10.40 3.81 7.86
CA GLY A 52 -9.30 4.70 8.19
C GLY A 52 -8.73 5.44 7.01
N CYS A 53 -7.69 6.22 7.28
CA CYS A 53 -6.86 6.83 6.26
C CYS A 53 -5.40 6.93 6.72
N GLY A 54 -4.52 7.14 5.74
CA GLY A 54 -3.12 7.46 6.01
C GLY A 54 -2.74 8.81 5.40
N THR A 55 -1.76 9.48 5.96
CA THR A 55 -1.16 10.69 5.34
C THR A 55 0.22 11.00 5.94
N ALA A 56 1.11 11.61 5.16
CA ALA A 56 2.35 12.20 5.69
C ALA A 56 2.16 13.65 6.19
N PHE A 57 0.99 14.26 5.95
CA PHE A 57 0.66 15.62 6.34
C PHE A 57 0.24 15.63 7.82
N LYS A 58 1.10 16.20 8.68
CA LYS A 58 0.91 16.17 10.14
C LYS A 58 -0.33 16.95 10.61
N ASP A 59 -0.70 18.01 9.88
CA ASP A 59 -1.82 18.90 10.25
C ASP A 59 -3.17 18.38 9.73
N HIS A 60 -3.18 17.25 9.01
CA HIS A 60 -4.41 16.65 8.52
C HIS A 60 -5.12 15.88 9.63
N ASP A 61 -6.36 16.24 9.93
CA ASP A 61 -7.16 15.56 10.96
C ASP A 61 -7.67 14.20 10.46
N MET A 62 -6.86 13.17 10.65
CA MET A 62 -7.21 11.79 10.27
C MET A 62 -8.42 11.25 11.03
N LYS A 63 -8.70 11.74 12.25
CA LYS A 63 -9.87 11.30 13.03
C LYS A 63 -11.15 11.84 12.40
N LYS A 64 -11.15 13.12 12.02
CA LYS A 64 -12.27 13.73 11.27
C LYS A 64 -12.45 13.06 9.90
N ALA A 65 -11.37 12.85 9.16
CA ALA A 65 -11.43 12.16 7.86
C ALA A 65 -12.00 10.74 7.99
N THR A 66 -11.59 9.98 9.01
CA THR A 66 -12.10 8.64 9.29
C THR A 66 -13.59 8.65 9.67
N ARG A 67 -14.04 9.66 10.45
CA ARG A 67 -15.47 9.85 10.75
C ARG A 67 -16.29 10.10 9.48
N VAL A 68 -15.81 10.99 8.61
CA VAL A 68 -16.47 11.28 7.31
C VAL A 68 -16.56 10.03 6.44
N LEU A 69 -15.48 9.24 6.35
CA LEU A 69 -15.52 7.96 5.62
C LEU A 69 -16.56 7.01 6.21
N ARG A 70 -16.56 6.86 7.54
CA ARG A 70 -17.47 5.97 8.24
C ARG A 70 -18.94 6.35 8.02
N GLU A 71 -19.26 7.65 8.02
CA GLU A 71 -20.59 8.15 7.66
C GLU A 71 -20.95 7.82 6.21
N ARG A 72 -20.07 8.13 5.26
CA ARG A 72 -20.29 7.87 3.82
C ARG A 72 -20.44 6.39 3.48
N SER A 73 -19.82 5.51 4.26
CA SER A 73 -19.91 4.06 4.10
C SER A 73 -21.08 3.43 4.84
N GLY A 74 -21.99 4.23 5.42
CA GLY A 74 -23.16 3.73 6.12
C GLY A 74 -22.82 3.00 7.43
N LEU A 75 -21.67 3.31 8.03
CA LEU A 75 -21.19 2.68 9.27
C LEU A 75 -21.16 3.68 10.44
N ALA A 76 -21.85 4.82 10.33
CA ALA A 76 -21.90 5.86 11.36
C ALA A 76 -22.27 5.29 12.74
N ASP A 77 -23.31 4.44 12.80
CA ASP A 77 -23.83 3.89 14.06
C ASP A 77 -23.18 2.56 14.49
N ALA A 78 -22.23 2.04 13.70
CA ALA A 78 -21.55 0.78 13.99
C ALA A 78 -20.74 0.88 15.30
N ARG A 79 -20.87 -0.07 16.22
CA ARG A 79 -20.13 -0.01 17.49
C ARG A 79 -18.61 -0.03 17.22
N THR A 80 -17.88 0.95 17.75
CA THR A 80 -16.41 0.95 17.73
C THR A 80 -15.86 -0.08 18.71
N ILE A 81 -15.00 -0.95 18.21
CA ILE A 81 -14.30 -1.98 18.99
C ILE A 81 -12.95 -1.44 19.46
N ARG A 82 -12.18 -0.81 18.55
CA ARG A 82 -10.89 -0.19 18.87
C ARG A 82 -10.52 0.92 17.90
N ARG A 83 -9.56 1.75 18.32
CA ARG A 83 -8.97 2.83 17.54
C ARG A 83 -7.46 2.67 17.56
N GLU A 84 -6.84 2.69 16.41
CA GLU A 84 -5.44 2.35 16.23
C GLU A 84 -4.76 3.38 15.33
N GLY A 85 -3.49 3.64 15.58
CA GLY A 85 -2.69 4.51 14.73
C GLY A 85 -1.21 4.17 14.83
N ALA A 86 -0.52 4.23 13.69
CA ALA A 86 0.88 3.82 13.59
C ALA A 86 1.62 4.56 12.47
N PRO A 87 2.94 4.79 12.61
CA PRO A 87 3.78 5.21 11.51
C PRO A 87 4.05 4.05 10.54
N LEU A 88 3.98 4.33 9.25
CA LEU A 88 4.26 3.43 8.14
C LEU A 88 5.56 3.83 7.45
N PRO A 89 6.65 3.06 7.59
CA PRO A 89 7.94 3.38 6.99
C PRO A 89 8.00 2.96 5.52
N LEU A 90 7.60 3.86 4.63
CA LEU A 90 7.48 3.63 3.18
C LEU A 90 8.82 3.63 2.41
N LYS A 91 9.95 3.32 3.06
CA LYS A 91 11.26 3.34 2.41
C LYS A 91 12.26 2.43 3.12
N PRO A 92 12.83 1.43 2.42
CA PRO A 92 13.84 0.57 2.99
C PRO A 92 15.04 1.38 3.48
N LEU A 93 15.51 1.08 4.69
CA LEU A 93 16.68 1.73 5.26
C LEU A 93 17.93 1.45 4.42
N ARG A 94 18.92 2.36 4.50
CA ARG A 94 20.21 2.20 3.79
C ARG A 94 21.02 1.02 4.32
N ARG A 95 20.80 0.63 5.58
CA ARG A 95 21.51 -0.45 6.27
C ARG A 95 20.52 -1.17 7.19
N TRP A 96 20.60 -2.50 7.25
CA TRP A 96 19.78 -3.33 8.14
C TRP A 96 20.61 -3.97 9.25
N ASP A 97 21.92 -4.10 9.07
CA ASP A 97 22.86 -4.63 10.06
C ASP A 97 23.61 -3.53 10.83
N ASP A 98 24.11 -3.84 12.03
CA ASP A 98 25.14 -3.03 12.69
C ASP A 98 26.56 -3.43 12.29
N GLY A 99 26.70 -4.57 11.58
CA GLY A 99 27.98 -5.15 11.15
C GLY A 99 28.65 -6.01 12.21
N LYS A 100 27.93 -6.35 13.29
CA LYS A 100 28.41 -7.19 14.39
C LYS A 100 27.42 -8.32 14.67
N ALA A 101 26.24 -7.99 15.19
CA ALA A 101 25.28 -8.99 15.68
C ALA A 101 23.80 -8.51 15.68
N VAL A 102 23.51 -7.31 15.20
CA VAL A 102 22.14 -6.77 15.11
C VAL A 102 21.67 -6.77 13.67
N LEU A 103 20.41 -7.16 13.46
CA LEU A 103 19.76 -7.15 12.15
C LEU A 103 18.30 -6.68 12.27
N LEU A 104 17.89 -5.78 11.38
CA LEU A 104 16.54 -5.21 11.31
C LEU A 104 15.67 -6.00 10.33
N ALA A 105 14.42 -6.25 10.71
CA ALA A 105 13.40 -6.91 9.87
C ALA A 105 12.06 -6.16 9.94
N GLY A 106 11.17 -6.39 8.96
CA GLY A 106 9.85 -5.76 8.90
C GLY A 106 9.90 -4.24 8.92
N ASP A 107 8.96 -3.61 9.61
CA ASP A 107 8.84 -2.15 9.67
C ASP A 107 10.13 -1.47 10.17
N SER A 108 10.88 -2.10 11.07
CA SER A 108 12.18 -1.59 11.53
C SER A 108 13.21 -1.47 10.40
N ALA A 109 13.10 -2.30 9.36
CA ALA A 109 13.91 -2.26 8.15
C ALA A 109 13.35 -1.31 7.05
N GLY A 110 12.15 -0.76 7.29
CA GLY A 110 11.44 0.16 6.40
C GLY A 110 10.85 -0.50 5.15
N VAL A 111 10.43 -1.76 5.24
CA VAL A 111 9.97 -2.53 4.08
C VAL A 111 8.46 -2.43 3.81
N VAL A 112 7.81 -1.32 4.16
CA VAL A 112 6.42 -1.08 3.73
C VAL A 112 6.42 -0.52 2.31
N ALA A 113 5.65 -1.13 1.42
CA ALA A 113 5.57 -0.69 0.03
C ALA A 113 4.93 0.70 -0.09
N PRO A 114 5.56 1.64 -0.81
CA PRO A 114 4.93 2.91 -1.18
C PRO A 114 3.65 2.67 -1.98
N SER A 115 2.80 3.69 -2.05
CA SER A 115 1.51 3.68 -2.76
C SER A 115 0.44 2.74 -2.16
N SER A 116 0.78 1.49 -1.81
CA SER A 116 -0.18 0.48 -1.34
C SER A 116 -0.19 0.24 0.16
N GLY A 117 0.80 0.73 0.92
CA GLY A 117 0.90 0.50 2.37
C GLY A 117 1.11 -0.97 2.75
N GLU A 118 1.40 -1.85 1.80
CA GLU A 118 1.56 -3.26 2.07
C GLU A 118 2.85 -3.50 2.87
N GLY A 119 2.70 -3.93 4.12
CA GLY A 119 3.81 -4.25 5.02
C GLY A 119 3.92 -5.74 5.35
N ILE A 120 2.80 -6.45 5.50
CA ILE A 120 2.77 -7.83 6.03
C ILE A 120 3.63 -8.78 5.18
N TYR A 121 3.39 -8.84 3.87
CA TYR A 121 4.16 -9.69 2.96
C TYR A 121 5.67 -9.38 3.04
N TYR A 122 6.03 -8.09 2.95
CA TYR A 122 7.43 -7.68 2.92
C TYR A 122 8.11 -7.85 4.28
N ALA A 123 7.38 -7.76 5.38
CA ALA A 123 7.88 -8.06 6.71
C ALA A 123 8.20 -9.55 6.87
N MET A 124 7.31 -10.43 6.39
CA MET A 124 7.55 -11.87 6.37
C MET A 124 8.76 -12.22 5.49
N LEU A 125 8.84 -11.67 4.28
CA LEU A 125 9.98 -11.86 3.39
C LEU A 125 11.28 -11.33 3.99
N ALA A 126 11.26 -10.13 4.58
CA ALA A 126 12.42 -9.58 5.26
C ALA A 126 12.87 -10.48 6.41
N GLY A 127 11.93 -11.03 7.19
CA GLY A 127 12.21 -12.00 8.25
C GLY A 127 12.90 -13.25 7.72
N GLN A 128 12.41 -13.83 6.63
CA GLN A 128 13.04 -14.99 5.97
C GLN A 128 14.48 -14.67 5.52
N LEU A 129 14.66 -13.55 4.81
CA LEU A 129 15.99 -13.14 4.33
C LEU A 129 16.96 -12.83 5.48
N CYS A 130 16.43 -12.32 6.60
CA CYS A 130 17.22 -12.13 7.82
C CYS A 130 17.63 -13.46 8.44
N ALA A 131 16.72 -14.43 8.54
CA ALA A 131 17.03 -15.77 9.04
C ALA A 131 18.13 -16.45 8.20
N GLU A 132 18.01 -16.42 6.87
CA GLU A 132 19.04 -16.98 5.98
C GLU A 132 20.42 -16.29 6.16
N ALA A 133 20.44 -14.98 6.35
CA ALA A 133 21.69 -14.24 6.59
C ALA A 133 22.29 -14.53 7.99
N THR A 134 21.42 -14.77 8.99
CA THR A 134 21.82 -15.16 10.34
C THR A 134 22.40 -16.57 10.37
N VAL A 135 21.81 -17.53 9.66
CA VAL A 135 22.37 -18.89 9.54
C VAL A 135 23.79 -18.84 8.96
N GLU A 136 24.00 -18.12 7.84
CA GLU A 136 25.32 -17.95 7.24
C GLU A 136 26.31 -17.27 8.22
N PHE A 137 25.84 -16.30 9.02
CA PHE A 137 26.66 -15.68 10.05
C PHE A 137 27.07 -16.67 11.14
N LEU A 138 26.14 -17.49 11.65
CA LEU A 138 26.40 -18.46 12.71
C LEU A 138 27.35 -19.57 12.26
N GLU A 139 27.22 -20.05 11.03
CA GLU A 139 28.10 -21.09 10.47
C GLU A 139 29.51 -20.59 10.20
N THR A 140 29.66 -19.32 9.76
CA THR A 140 30.96 -18.80 9.31
C THR A 140 31.67 -17.90 10.33
N GLY A 141 30.95 -17.42 11.35
CA GLY A 141 31.40 -16.37 12.27
C GLY A 141 31.58 -14.99 11.62
N LYS A 142 31.21 -14.81 10.33
CA LYS A 142 31.51 -13.58 9.57
C LYS A 142 30.31 -12.64 9.54
N ALA A 143 30.33 -11.60 10.37
CA ALA A 143 29.25 -10.60 10.46
C ALA A 143 28.87 -9.93 9.12
N ARG A 144 29.78 -9.95 8.12
CA ARG A 144 29.47 -9.48 6.75
C ARG A 144 28.29 -10.21 6.10
N ALA A 145 27.98 -11.45 6.52
CA ALA A 145 26.85 -12.23 6.01
C ALA A 145 25.50 -11.54 6.26
N LEU A 146 25.37 -10.81 7.39
CA LEU A 146 24.15 -10.09 7.76
C LEU A 146 23.73 -9.03 6.71
N LYS A 147 24.69 -8.44 5.97
CA LYS A 147 24.41 -7.53 4.84
C LYS A 147 23.62 -8.22 3.72
N GLY A 148 23.68 -9.55 3.66
CA GLY A 148 23.01 -10.40 2.69
C GLY A 148 21.49 -10.24 2.69
N ALA A 149 20.87 -10.01 3.84
CA ALA A 149 19.42 -9.86 3.97
C ALA A 149 18.92 -8.67 3.13
N ARG A 150 19.47 -7.48 3.40
CA ARG A 150 19.13 -6.26 2.65
C ARG A 150 19.50 -6.39 1.17
N LYS A 151 20.68 -6.96 0.86
CA LYS A 151 21.14 -7.12 -0.53
C LYS A 151 20.16 -7.95 -1.35
N ARG A 152 19.69 -9.09 -0.80
CA ARG A 152 18.71 -9.97 -1.43
C ARG A 152 17.36 -9.27 -1.59
N PHE A 153 16.87 -8.58 -0.56
CA PHE A 153 15.62 -7.82 -0.62
C PHE A 153 15.66 -6.74 -1.72
N MET A 154 16.71 -5.92 -1.74
CA MET A 154 16.84 -4.83 -2.72
C MET A 154 17.03 -5.35 -4.14
N LYS A 155 17.68 -6.51 -4.32
CA LYS A 155 17.77 -7.18 -5.62
C LYS A 155 16.39 -7.61 -6.14
N ALA A 156 15.53 -8.14 -5.26
CA ALA A 156 14.20 -8.60 -5.64
C ALA A 156 13.20 -7.45 -5.81
N HIS A 157 13.14 -6.51 -4.86
CA HIS A 157 12.04 -5.55 -4.76
C HIS A 157 12.46 -4.09 -4.82
N GLY A 158 13.76 -3.77 -4.85
CA GLY A 158 14.23 -2.38 -4.85
C GLY A 158 13.69 -1.55 -6.02
N LYS A 159 13.61 -2.13 -7.21
CA LYS A 159 13.02 -1.47 -8.39
C LYS A 159 11.51 -1.25 -8.24
N VAL A 160 10.79 -2.23 -7.69
CA VAL A 160 9.35 -2.14 -7.45
C VAL A 160 9.05 -1.00 -6.47
N PHE A 161 9.75 -0.96 -5.33
CA PHE A 161 9.62 0.09 -4.33
C PHE A 161 9.89 1.48 -4.92
N PHE A 162 10.92 1.61 -5.75
CA PHE A 162 11.21 2.88 -6.43
C PHE A 162 10.06 3.31 -7.35
N ILE A 163 9.57 2.40 -8.21
CA ILE A 163 8.47 2.69 -9.13
C ILE A 163 7.20 3.08 -8.37
N LEU A 164 6.83 2.32 -7.34
CA LEU A 164 5.66 2.65 -6.51
C LEU A 164 5.79 4.01 -5.85
N GLY A 165 7.00 4.38 -5.38
CA GLY A 165 7.25 5.70 -4.82
C GLY A 165 7.09 6.83 -5.84
N VAL A 166 7.51 6.61 -7.09
CA VAL A 166 7.31 7.57 -8.19
C VAL A 166 5.83 7.68 -8.55
N LEU A 167 5.12 6.55 -8.67
CA LEU A 167 3.68 6.53 -8.96
C LEU A 167 2.89 7.28 -7.88
N GLN A 168 3.18 7.04 -6.60
CA GLN A 168 2.56 7.77 -5.48
C GLN A 168 2.78 9.29 -5.61
N ALA A 169 4.01 9.72 -5.89
CA ALA A 169 4.34 11.14 -6.02
C ALA A 169 3.67 11.82 -7.23
N ILE A 170 3.37 11.06 -8.29
CA ILE A 170 2.72 11.57 -9.50
C ILE A 170 1.20 11.61 -9.30
N TRP A 171 0.60 10.46 -9.00
CA TRP A 171 -0.85 10.27 -9.01
C TRP A 171 -1.54 10.91 -7.82
N TYR A 172 -0.92 10.89 -6.63
CA TYR A 172 -1.55 11.41 -5.41
C TYR A 172 -1.24 12.89 -5.17
N ARG A 173 -0.94 13.65 -6.25
CA ARG A 173 -0.58 15.08 -6.16
C ARG A 173 -1.81 15.99 -6.02
N ASN A 174 -2.90 15.66 -6.70
CA ASN A 174 -4.16 16.40 -6.66
C ASN A 174 -5.31 15.51 -7.14
N ASP A 175 -6.55 15.94 -6.89
CA ASP A 175 -7.73 15.10 -7.14
C ASP A 175 -7.91 14.79 -8.63
N LYS A 176 -7.59 15.74 -9.53
CA LYS A 176 -7.61 15.47 -10.99
C LYS A 176 -6.76 14.25 -11.36
N ARG A 177 -5.57 14.10 -10.79
CA ARG A 177 -4.71 12.94 -11.05
C ARG A 177 -5.19 11.68 -10.33
N ARG A 178 -5.80 11.80 -9.15
CA ARG A 178 -6.41 10.67 -8.45
C ARG A 178 -7.57 10.09 -9.25
N GLU A 179 -8.43 10.94 -9.80
CA GLU A 179 -9.53 10.52 -10.70
C GLU A 179 -8.98 9.81 -11.94
N GLN A 180 -7.92 10.34 -12.56
CA GLN A 180 -7.26 9.66 -13.69
C GLN A 180 -6.71 8.29 -13.29
N PHE A 181 -6.12 8.16 -12.10
CA PHE A 181 -5.63 6.88 -11.58
C PHE A 181 -6.78 5.89 -11.34
N VAL A 182 -7.89 6.33 -10.74
CA VAL A 182 -9.07 5.48 -10.53
C VAL A 182 -9.68 5.04 -11.86
N ALA A 183 -9.82 5.96 -12.82
CA ALA A 183 -10.31 5.63 -14.16
C ALA A 183 -9.39 4.62 -14.88
N LEU A 184 -8.07 4.75 -14.72
CA LEU A 184 -7.11 3.78 -15.23
C LEU A 184 -7.33 2.39 -14.60
N CYS A 185 -7.60 2.32 -13.30
CA CYS A 185 -7.90 1.07 -12.60
C CYS A 185 -9.23 0.42 -13.02
N ALA A 186 -10.11 1.12 -13.74
CA ALA A 186 -11.32 0.52 -14.33
C ALA A 186 -11.02 -0.29 -15.60
N ASP A 187 -9.85 -0.10 -16.22
CA ASP A 187 -9.46 -0.84 -17.42
C ASP A 187 -9.09 -2.31 -17.08
N PRO A 188 -9.74 -3.32 -17.69
CA PRO A 188 -9.45 -4.73 -17.42
C PRO A 188 -8.00 -5.15 -17.68
N ASP A 189 -7.32 -4.55 -18.67
CA ASP A 189 -5.91 -4.83 -18.93
C ASP A 189 -5.03 -4.29 -17.79
N VAL A 190 -5.36 -3.11 -17.27
CA VAL A 190 -4.66 -2.53 -16.10
C VAL A 190 -4.91 -3.39 -14.86
N GLN A 191 -6.16 -3.79 -14.63
CA GLN A 191 -6.51 -4.67 -13.51
C GLN A 191 -5.70 -5.96 -13.56
N ARG A 192 -5.66 -6.62 -14.72
CA ARG A 192 -4.89 -7.86 -14.88
C ARG A 192 -3.39 -7.64 -14.65
N LEU A 193 -2.78 -6.64 -15.27
CA LEU A 193 -1.35 -6.35 -15.10
C LEU A 193 -1.01 -6.00 -13.65
N THR A 194 -1.86 -5.20 -13.01
CA THR A 194 -1.70 -4.79 -11.61
C THR A 194 -1.85 -6.00 -10.69
N TRP A 195 -2.86 -6.84 -10.94
CA TRP A 195 -3.13 -8.06 -10.19
C TRP A 195 -1.98 -9.07 -10.32
N GLU A 196 -1.51 -9.33 -11.54
CA GLU A 196 -0.34 -10.19 -11.78
C GLU A 196 0.90 -9.64 -11.08
N SER A 197 1.16 -8.33 -11.16
CA SER A 197 2.29 -7.69 -10.48
C SER A 197 2.14 -7.72 -8.96
N TYR A 198 0.92 -7.56 -8.45
CA TYR A 198 0.63 -7.53 -7.02
C TYR A 198 0.68 -8.92 -6.41
N LEU A 199 0.13 -9.96 -7.05
CA LEU A 199 0.18 -11.32 -6.56
C LEU A 199 1.59 -11.91 -6.61
N ASN A 200 2.30 -11.70 -7.71
CA ASN A 200 3.64 -12.28 -7.89
C ASN A 200 4.75 -11.39 -7.31
N LYS A 201 4.42 -10.19 -6.82
CA LYS A 201 5.35 -9.20 -6.24
C LYS A 201 6.54 -8.90 -7.17
N ALA A 202 6.30 -9.00 -8.48
CA ALA A 202 7.29 -8.86 -9.54
C ALA A 202 6.70 -8.05 -10.69
N LEU A 203 7.54 -7.24 -11.35
CA LEU A 203 7.09 -6.50 -12.53
C LEU A 203 6.78 -7.46 -13.66
N VAL A 204 5.53 -7.41 -14.16
CA VAL A 204 5.11 -8.16 -15.34
C VAL A 204 5.89 -7.64 -16.54
N LYS A 205 6.80 -8.45 -17.08
CA LYS A 205 7.57 -8.12 -18.28
C LYS A 205 6.92 -8.65 -19.57
N ARG A 206 5.88 -9.48 -19.45
CA ARG A 206 5.46 -10.39 -20.51
C ARG A 206 4.38 -9.87 -21.46
N ASP A 207 3.79 -8.70 -21.22
CA ASP A 207 2.70 -8.22 -22.07
C ASP A 207 2.89 -6.80 -22.58
N TRP A 208 3.89 -6.65 -23.45
CA TRP A 208 4.18 -5.41 -24.19
C TRP A 208 2.96 -4.87 -24.96
N ARG A 209 2.07 -5.75 -25.45
CA ARG A 209 0.86 -5.36 -26.18
C ARG A 209 -0.19 -4.75 -25.26
N ALA A 210 -0.37 -5.28 -24.05
CA ALA A 210 -1.21 -4.64 -23.04
C ALA A 210 -0.63 -3.28 -22.62
N HIS A 211 0.68 -3.18 -22.39
CA HIS A 211 1.32 -1.89 -22.08
C HIS A 211 1.16 -0.84 -23.18
N LEU A 212 1.26 -1.23 -24.45
CA LEU A 212 0.99 -0.36 -25.61
C LEU A 212 -0.47 0.08 -25.70
N ARG A 213 -1.41 -0.83 -25.44
CA ARG A 213 -2.85 -0.51 -25.44
C ARG A 213 -3.22 0.45 -24.32
N VAL A 214 -2.70 0.20 -23.11
CA VAL A 214 -2.86 1.11 -21.96
C VAL A 214 -2.24 2.46 -22.26
N PHE A 215 -0.99 2.50 -22.76
CA PHE A 215 -0.32 3.75 -23.13
C PHE A 215 -1.08 4.54 -24.21
N ALA A 216 -1.59 3.87 -25.26
CA ALA A 216 -2.36 4.53 -26.32
C ALA A 216 -3.71 5.07 -25.81
N LYS A 217 -4.35 4.37 -24.86
CA LYS A 217 -5.57 4.85 -24.18
C LYS A 217 -5.26 6.05 -23.27
N ASP A 218 -4.17 5.98 -22.50
CA ASP A 218 -3.74 7.06 -21.60
C ASP A 218 -3.37 8.33 -22.35
N VAL A 219 -2.67 8.23 -23.48
CA VAL A 219 -2.38 9.36 -24.35
C VAL A 219 -3.67 10.00 -24.88
N ARG A 220 -4.67 9.19 -25.24
CA ARG A 220 -5.98 9.69 -25.71
C ARG A 220 -6.76 10.40 -24.59
N ASN A 221 -6.69 9.89 -23.37
CA ASN A 221 -7.31 10.49 -22.19
C ASN A 221 -6.59 11.78 -21.76
N LEU A 222 -5.25 11.83 -21.84
CA LEU A 222 -4.45 13.02 -21.55
C LEU A 222 -4.65 14.14 -22.58
N LEU A 223 -4.91 13.79 -23.85
CA LEU A 223 -5.19 14.74 -24.93
C LEU A 223 -6.66 15.18 -25.00
N GLY A 224 -7.53 14.71 -24.10
CA GLY A 224 -8.94 15.12 -24.05
C GLY A 224 -9.77 14.65 -25.24
N LEU A 225 -9.37 13.56 -25.91
CA LEU A 225 -9.99 13.06 -27.14
C LEU A 225 -11.09 12.01 -26.90
N GLN A 226 -11.65 11.95 -25.69
CA GLN A 226 -12.86 11.17 -25.42
C GLN A 226 -14.01 12.13 -25.09
N THR A 227 -15.00 12.15 -25.98
CA THR A 227 -16.38 12.50 -25.63
C THR A 227 -16.96 11.44 -24.71
N THR A 228 -17.76 11.92 -23.77
CA THR A 228 -18.50 11.26 -22.67
C THR A 228 -18.98 9.83 -22.92
#